data_AF-A0A159Z4B6-F1
#
_entry.id   AF-A0A159Z4B6-F1
#
_cell.length_a   1.000
_cell.length_b   1.000
_cell.length_c   1.000
_cell.angle_alpha   90.00
_cell.angle_beta   90.00
_cell.angle_gamma   90.00
#
_symmetry.space_group_name_H-M   'P 1'
#
loop_
_entity.id
_entity.type
_entity.pdbx_description
1 polymer ?
#
loop_
_entity_poly.entity_id
_entity_poly.type
_entity_poly.pdbx_seq_one_letter_code
_entity_poly.pdbx_strand_id
1 'polypeptide(L)'
;MKRRVIPGLLAVLALGAAAAALLAPPRAPGITPPETVHIAPGPQEYRPAGEFRQGTRIVDAPLMHEAAAALAIMKFHVSEADYARCVAAHACAPAPESGLQGVAQTNVNHDDAAAYAAWLSDQTGQSWRLPTDAEWLRAAGERGFNEGFAEEANGDDPSRRWIASYLREVELRGEADLRLHPIGHFGLNDRGVADISGNVWEWTDTCFQNGTLTADGQAIATSADYCGVRAVQGKHRAFVIAFIRDARSGGCAAGVPPDYLGFRLVREGG
;
A
#
# COMPACT_ATOMS: atom_id res chain seq x y z
N MET A 1 55.35 -13.10 -81.15
CA MET A 1 55.77 -13.22 -79.73
C MET A 1 54.81 -12.40 -78.87
N LYS A 2 54.22 -13.01 -77.84
CA LYS A 2 53.48 -12.41 -76.70
C LYS A 2 52.11 -11.80 -77.05
N ARG A 3 51.00 -11.97 -76.32
CA ARG A 3 50.62 -12.71 -75.11
C ARG A 3 49.07 -12.73 -75.09
N ARG A 4 48.45 -13.83 -74.68
CA ARG A 4 47.01 -13.92 -74.36
C ARG A 4 46.69 -13.09 -73.11
N VAL A 5 45.54 -12.41 -73.08
CA VAL A 5 44.83 -12.05 -71.84
C VAL A 5 43.32 -12.14 -72.10
N ILE A 6 42.65 -12.97 -71.30
CA ILE A 6 41.20 -13.13 -71.19
C ILE A 6 40.76 -12.25 -70.01
N PRO A 7 39.73 -11.40 -70.11
CA PRO A 7 39.08 -10.84 -68.92
C PRO A 7 37.91 -11.74 -68.50
N GLY A 8 37.98 -12.22 -67.26
CA GLY A 8 36.96 -13.04 -66.62
C GLY A 8 35.70 -12.25 -66.28
N LEU A 9 34.57 -12.93 -66.37
CA LEU A 9 33.25 -12.48 -65.90
C LEU A 9 33.26 -12.40 -64.36
N LEU A 10 33.06 -11.20 -63.80
CA LEU A 10 32.74 -11.00 -62.39
C LEU A 10 31.23 -11.07 -62.22
N ALA A 11 30.72 -12.20 -61.73
CA ALA A 11 29.35 -12.34 -61.28
C ALA A 11 29.19 -11.70 -59.89
N VAL A 12 28.41 -10.63 -59.81
CA VAL A 12 28.02 -9.99 -58.55
C VAL A 12 26.80 -10.74 -58.01
N LEU A 13 27.00 -11.54 -56.96
CA LEU A 13 25.94 -12.15 -56.17
C LEU A 13 25.42 -11.11 -55.16
N ALA A 14 24.26 -10.53 -55.44
CA ALA A 14 23.53 -9.72 -54.47
C ALA A 14 22.79 -10.65 -53.49
N LEU A 15 23.31 -10.79 -52.27
CA LEU A 15 22.54 -11.38 -51.15
C LEU A 15 21.53 -10.34 -50.65
N GLY A 16 20.25 -10.57 -50.92
CA GLY A 16 19.15 -9.84 -50.29
C GLY A 16 19.01 -10.23 -48.82
N ALA A 17 19.17 -9.28 -47.92
CA ALA A 17 18.88 -9.45 -46.51
C ALA A 17 17.35 -9.43 -46.31
N ALA A 18 16.76 -10.59 -46.00
CA ALA A 18 15.39 -10.66 -45.52
C ALA A 18 15.38 -10.27 -44.03
N ALA A 19 14.95 -9.05 -43.73
CA ALA A 19 14.70 -8.62 -42.36
C ALA A 19 13.44 -9.33 -41.85
N ALA A 20 13.62 -10.34 -41.00
CA ALA A 20 12.54 -10.90 -40.21
C ALA A 20 12.10 -9.85 -39.19
N ALA A 21 11.02 -9.13 -39.48
CA ALA A 21 10.35 -8.31 -38.49
C ALA A 21 9.83 -9.23 -37.38
N LEU A 22 10.47 -9.16 -36.21
CA LEU A 22 9.94 -9.73 -34.97
C LEU A 22 8.61 -9.03 -34.68
N LEU A 23 7.51 -9.64 -35.14
CA LEU A 23 6.17 -9.25 -34.75
C LEU A 23 6.05 -9.52 -33.25
N ALA A 24 6.10 -8.45 -32.45
CA ALA A 24 5.74 -8.53 -31.04
C ALA A 24 4.35 -9.16 -30.93
N PRO A 25 4.11 -10.07 -29.97
CA PRO A 25 2.81 -10.67 -29.79
C PRO A 25 1.76 -9.57 -29.57
N PRO A 26 0.52 -9.76 -30.05
CA PRO A 26 -0.54 -8.79 -29.82
C PRO A 26 -0.70 -8.59 -28.31
N ARG A 27 -0.54 -7.34 -27.84
CA ARG A 27 -0.87 -6.95 -26.47
C ARG A 27 -2.30 -7.40 -26.19
N ALA A 28 -2.50 -8.15 -25.11
CA ALA A 28 -3.83 -8.46 -24.60
C ALA A 28 -4.67 -7.17 -24.53
N PRO A 29 -6.01 -7.22 -24.71
CA PRO A 29 -6.85 -6.04 -24.54
C PRO A 29 -6.51 -5.38 -23.20
N GLY A 30 -6.04 -4.14 -23.27
CA GLY A 30 -5.47 -3.44 -22.12
C GLY A 30 -6.50 -3.32 -21.00
N ILE A 31 -6.08 -3.60 -19.78
CA ILE A 31 -6.94 -3.43 -18.60
C ILE A 31 -7.25 -1.95 -18.46
N THR A 32 -8.53 -1.63 -18.23
CA THR A 32 -8.93 -0.25 -17.95
C THR A 32 -8.24 0.20 -16.66
N PRO A 33 -7.46 1.29 -16.66
CA PRO A 33 -6.82 1.78 -15.46
C PRO A 33 -7.86 2.10 -14.37
N PRO A 34 -7.54 1.86 -13.10
CA PRO A 34 -8.45 2.15 -11.99
C PRO A 34 -8.71 3.66 -11.90
N GLU A 35 -9.89 4.03 -11.41
CA GLU A 35 -10.19 5.44 -11.08
C GLU A 35 -9.26 5.92 -9.98
N THR A 36 -8.69 7.12 -10.15
CA THR A 36 -7.75 7.72 -9.20
C THR A 36 -8.21 9.08 -8.72
N VAL A 37 -7.85 9.38 -7.48
CA VAL A 37 -7.97 10.68 -6.85
C VAL A 37 -6.59 11.34 -6.85
N HIS A 38 -6.55 12.61 -7.26
CA HIS A 38 -5.34 13.41 -7.26
C HIS A 38 -5.33 14.38 -6.08
N ILE A 39 -4.32 14.26 -5.21
CA ILE A 39 -4.11 15.12 -4.06
C ILE A 39 -2.88 15.98 -4.34
N ALA A 40 -3.11 17.28 -4.53
CA ALA A 40 -2.06 18.28 -4.80
C ALA A 40 -0.96 18.24 -3.74
N PRO A 41 0.31 18.55 -4.06
CA PRO A 41 1.39 18.60 -3.07
C PRO A 41 1.07 19.61 -1.96
N GLY A 42 1.60 19.38 -0.76
CA GLY A 42 1.31 20.25 0.38
C GLY A 42 1.88 19.75 1.70
N PRO A 43 1.79 20.56 2.76
CA PRO A 43 2.25 20.17 4.08
C PRO A 43 1.45 18.96 4.59
N GLN A 44 2.13 18.08 5.30
CA GLN A 44 1.54 16.93 5.95
C GLN A 44 2.16 16.75 7.34
N GLU A 45 1.30 16.33 8.27
CA GLU A 45 1.68 15.92 9.61
C GLU A 45 1.31 14.45 9.82
N TYR A 46 2.22 13.65 10.36
CA TYR A 46 1.97 12.25 10.67
C TYR A 46 2.91 11.74 11.76
N ARG A 47 2.50 10.67 12.45
CA ARG A 47 3.36 9.95 13.40
C ARG A 47 3.91 8.69 12.73
N PRO A 48 5.24 8.46 12.71
CA PRO A 48 5.85 7.25 12.17
C PRO A 48 5.22 5.97 12.70
N ALA A 49 5.11 4.96 11.84
CA ALA A 49 4.38 3.74 12.13
C ALA A 49 5.27 2.76 12.91
N GLY A 50 5.17 2.79 14.23
CA GLY A 50 6.01 1.95 15.07
C GLY A 50 5.80 2.11 16.56
N GLU A 51 6.70 1.51 17.32
CA GLU A 51 6.81 1.67 18.76
C GLU A 51 8.03 2.50 19.11
N PHE A 52 7.83 3.53 19.92
CA PHE A 52 8.87 4.48 20.29
C PHE A 52 9.04 4.55 21.80
N ARG A 53 10.29 4.69 22.23
CA ARG A 53 10.64 4.73 23.64
C ARG A 53 11.37 6.00 24.03
N GLN A 54 10.98 6.60 25.14
CA GLN A 54 11.78 7.61 25.85
C GLN A 54 12.26 7.00 27.17
N GLY A 55 13.54 6.62 27.21
CA GLY A 55 14.06 5.77 28.28
C GLY A 55 13.38 4.40 28.25
N THR A 56 12.74 4.00 29.35
CA THR A 56 12.01 2.71 29.44
C THR A 56 10.52 2.83 29.10
N ARG A 57 10.01 4.03 28.82
CA ARG A 57 8.59 4.29 28.58
C ARG A 57 8.26 4.19 27.11
N ILE A 58 7.20 3.46 26.77
CA ILE A 58 6.58 3.55 25.44
C ILE A 58 5.80 4.88 25.40
N VAL A 59 6.05 5.66 24.36
CA VAL A 59 5.45 6.98 24.12
C VAL A 59 5.07 7.07 22.65
N ASP A 60 4.33 8.11 22.27
CA ASP A 60 4.04 8.35 20.86
C ASP A 60 5.32 8.60 20.07
N ALA A 61 5.32 8.17 18.81
CA ALA A 61 6.26 8.70 17.84
C ALA A 61 6.07 10.23 17.74
N PRO A 62 7.14 11.03 17.61
CA PRO A 62 7.01 12.47 17.44
C PRO A 62 6.16 12.81 16.21
N LEU A 63 5.44 13.92 16.27
CA LEU A 63 4.68 14.42 15.12
C LEU A 63 5.66 14.95 14.07
N MET A 64 5.77 14.24 12.96
CA MET A 64 6.60 14.62 11.84
C MET A 64 5.87 15.64 10.98
N HIS A 65 6.61 16.60 10.45
CA HIS A 65 6.11 17.59 9.50
C HIS A 65 6.92 17.46 8.21
N GLU A 66 6.25 17.31 7.08
CA GLU A 66 6.91 17.21 5.78
C GLU A 66 6.15 17.94 4.68
N ALA A 67 6.88 18.28 3.61
CA ALA A 67 6.28 18.74 2.36
C ALA A 67 6.01 17.52 1.47
N ALA A 68 4.79 16.99 1.56
CA ALA A 68 4.39 15.82 0.81
C ALA A 68 4.20 16.14 -0.69
N ALA A 69 4.69 15.24 -1.55
CA ALA A 69 4.54 15.34 -2.99
C ALA A 69 3.06 15.18 -3.43
N ALA A 70 2.80 15.43 -4.72
CA ALA A 70 1.51 15.10 -5.30
C ALA A 70 1.26 13.59 -5.19
N LEU A 71 0.03 13.19 -4.87
CA LEU A 71 -0.35 11.80 -4.72
C LEU A 71 -1.48 11.47 -5.68
N ALA A 72 -1.32 10.41 -6.47
CA ALA A 72 -2.41 9.79 -7.22
C ALA A 72 -2.71 8.44 -6.56
N ILE A 73 -3.89 8.29 -5.97
CA ILE A 73 -4.29 7.07 -5.25
C ILE A 73 -5.56 6.50 -5.86
N MET A 74 -5.70 5.17 -5.89
CA MET A 74 -6.95 4.52 -6.27
C MET A 74 -8.10 5.05 -5.40
N LYS A 75 -9.20 5.44 -6.06
CA LYS A 75 -10.40 5.92 -5.37
C LYS A 75 -11.01 4.86 -4.48
N PHE A 76 -11.01 3.62 -4.96
CA PHE A 76 -11.58 2.46 -4.29
C PHE A 76 -10.49 1.41 -4.00
N HIS A 77 -10.76 0.51 -3.08
CA HIS A 77 -9.96 -0.70 -2.87
C HIS A 77 -9.94 -1.59 -4.12
N VAL A 78 -8.93 -2.45 -4.24
CA VAL A 78 -8.91 -3.50 -5.27
C VAL A 78 -10.06 -4.47 -5.00
N SER A 79 -10.94 -4.66 -5.98
CA SER A 79 -12.09 -5.58 -5.85
C SER A 79 -11.70 -7.04 -6.08
N GLU A 80 -12.52 -7.98 -5.61
CA GLU A 80 -12.37 -9.41 -5.94
C GLU A 80 -12.34 -9.62 -7.46
N ALA A 81 -13.20 -8.92 -8.21
CA ALA A 81 -13.25 -8.99 -9.66
C ALA A 81 -11.98 -8.45 -10.35
N ASP A 82 -11.30 -7.48 -9.75
CA ASP A 82 -10.04 -6.95 -10.26
C ASP A 82 -8.88 -7.90 -9.97
N TYR A 83 -8.81 -8.40 -8.74
CA TYR A 83 -7.81 -9.37 -8.32
C TYR A 83 -7.91 -10.67 -9.12
N ALA A 84 -9.12 -11.17 -9.38
CA ALA A 84 -9.36 -12.36 -10.21
C ALA A 84 -8.77 -12.24 -11.62
N ARG A 85 -8.66 -11.03 -12.19
CA ARG A 85 -7.99 -10.82 -13.48
C ARG A 85 -6.48 -11.04 -13.40
N CYS A 86 -5.85 -10.65 -12.29
CA CYS A 86 -4.44 -10.94 -12.04
C CYS A 86 -4.19 -12.44 -11.85
N VAL A 87 -5.10 -13.13 -11.15
CA VAL A 87 -5.06 -14.58 -10.97
C VAL A 87 -5.25 -15.31 -12.31
N ALA A 88 -6.20 -14.87 -13.13
CA ALA A 88 -6.43 -15.42 -14.47
C ALA A 88 -5.24 -15.19 -15.42
N ALA A 89 -4.46 -14.14 -15.20
CA ALA A 89 -3.21 -13.88 -15.91
C ALA A 89 -2.01 -14.66 -15.34
N HIS A 90 -2.22 -15.50 -14.32
CA HIS A 90 -1.19 -16.27 -13.60
C HIS A 90 -0.10 -15.41 -12.93
N ALA A 91 -0.39 -14.13 -12.67
CA ALA A 91 0.54 -13.21 -12.01
C ALA A 91 0.30 -13.11 -10.50
N CYS A 92 -0.92 -13.38 -10.03
CA CYS A 92 -1.27 -13.41 -8.61
C CYS A 92 -1.60 -14.82 -8.14
N ALA A 93 -1.26 -15.13 -6.89
CA ALA A 93 -1.74 -16.34 -6.24
C ALA A 93 -3.26 -16.25 -5.99
N PRO A 94 -4.01 -17.35 -6.10
CA PRO A 94 -5.41 -17.35 -5.71
C PRO A 94 -5.58 -16.98 -4.23
N ALA A 95 -6.60 -16.18 -3.95
CA ALA A 95 -7.04 -15.81 -2.61
C ALA A 95 -8.52 -16.20 -2.43
N PRO A 96 -8.97 -16.49 -1.19
CA PRO A 96 -10.39 -16.74 -0.93
C PRO A 96 -11.26 -15.56 -1.37
N GLU A 97 -12.36 -15.86 -2.05
CA GLU A 97 -13.42 -14.91 -2.39
C GLU A 97 -14.58 -15.07 -1.40
N SER A 98 -15.26 -13.97 -1.09
CA SER A 98 -16.44 -13.94 -0.23
C SER A 98 -17.72 -14.43 -0.92
N GLY A 99 -17.72 -14.43 -2.26
CA GLY A 99 -18.91 -14.71 -3.08
C GLY A 99 -19.90 -13.54 -3.16
N LEU A 100 -19.55 -12.39 -2.59
CA LEU A 100 -20.33 -11.15 -2.69
C LEU A 100 -19.94 -10.39 -3.96
N GLN A 101 -20.90 -9.68 -4.56
CA GLN A 101 -20.62 -8.88 -5.75
C GLN A 101 -20.11 -7.49 -5.38
N GLY A 102 -19.06 -7.04 -6.09
CA GLY A 102 -18.56 -5.67 -6.00
C GLY A 102 -17.92 -5.34 -4.67
N VAL A 103 -17.31 -6.31 -3.99
CA VAL A 103 -16.60 -6.12 -2.71
C VAL A 103 -15.09 -6.08 -2.90
N ALA A 104 -14.38 -5.57 -1.88
CA ALA A 104 -12.93 -5.56 -1.85
C ALA A 104 -12.36 -6.99 -1.76
N GLN A 105 -11.23 -7.23 -2.44
CA GLN A 105 -10.45 -8.44 -2.23
C GLN A 105 -9.86 -8.40 -0.82
N THR A 106 -10.07 -9.49 -0.07
CA THR A 106 -9.54 -9.69 1.28
C THR A 106 -8.77 -11.02 1.34
N ASN A 107 -8.27 -11.43 2.51
CA ASN A 107 -7.51 -12.68 2.65
C ASN A 107 -6.27 -12.74 1.74
N VAL A 108 -5.62 -11.60 1.56
CA VAL A 108 -4.37 -11.42 0.82
C VAL A 108 -3.31 -10.94 1.81
N ASN A 109 -2.08 -11.41 1.62
CA ASN A 109 -0.95 -10.93 2.40
C ASN A 109 -0.27 -9.75 1.68
N HIS A 110 0.77 -9.18 2.29
CA HIS A 110 1.47 -8.04 1.71
C HIS A 110 2.08 -8.36 0.33
N ASP A 111 2.67 -9.56 0.20
CA ASP A 111 3.32 -9.98 -1.05
C ASP A 111 2.32 -10.23 -2.18
N ASP A 112 1.13 -10.75 -1.85
CA ASP A 112 0.01 -10.89 -2.80
C ASP A 112 -0.43 -9.52 -3.35
N ALA A 113 -0.51 -8.51 -2.48
CA ALA A 113 -0.87 -7.14 -2.87
C ALA A 113 0.24 -6.47 -3.71
N ALA A 114 1.50 -6.69 -3.36
CA ALA A 114 2.65 -6.23 -4.13
C ALA A 114 2.72 -6.89 -5.52
N ALA A 115 2.43 -8.19 -5.62
CA ALA A 115 2.35 -8.91 -6.89
C ALA A 115 1.24 -8.35 -7.79
N TYR A 116 0.06 -8.03 -7.23
CA TYR A 116 -1.00 -7.35 -7.96
C TYR A 116 -0.57 -5.97 -8.47
N ALA A 117 0.16 -5.20 -7.66
CA ALA A 117 0.67 -3.89 -8.06
C ALA A 117 1.67 -3.98 -9.23
N ALA A 118 2.59 -4.94 -9.17
CA ALA A 118 3.54 -5.22 -10.25
C ALA A 118 2.81 -5.62 -11.54
N TRP A 119 1.85 -6.53 -11.44
CA TRP A 119 1.04 -6.94 -12.58
C TRP A 119 0.25 -5.77 -13.19
N LEU A 120 -0.42 -4.96 -12.35
CA LEU A 120 -1.17 -3.81 -12.85
C LEU A 120 -0.25 -2.80 -13.54
N SER A 121 0.99 -2.67 -13.05
CA SER A 121 2.01 -1.84 -13.69
C SER A 121 2.34 -2.30 -15.10
N ASP A 122 2.58 -3.60 -15.27
CA ASP A 122 2.85 -4.19 -16.58
C ASP A 122 1.66 -4.04 -17.54
N GLN A 123 0.43 -4.22 -17.03
CA GLN A 123 -0.78 -4.15 -17.86
C GLN A 123 -1.12 -2.73 -18.31
N THR A 124 -0.85 -1.73 -17.47
CA THR A 124 -1.21 -0.33 -17.74
C THR A 124 -0.06 0.51 -18.29
N GLY A 125 1.18 0.04 -18.15
CA GLY A 125 2.39 0.83 -18.45
C GLY A 125 2.60 2.01 -17.49
N GLN A 126 1.93 2.01 -16.33
CA GLN A 126 2.04 3.00 -15.27
C GLN A 126 2.71 2.37 -14.05
N SER A 127 3.49 3.11 -13.27
CA SER A 127 4.08 2.57 -12.03
C SER A 127 3.05 2.58 -10.91
N TRP A 128 2.64 1.39 -10.43
CA TRP A 128 1.74 1.20 -9.30
C TRP A 128 2.43 0.48 -8.16
N ARG A 129 2.17 0.93 -6.93
CA ARG A 129 2.65 0.30 -5.70
C ARG A 129 1.66 0.47 -4.56
N LEU A 130 1.88 -0.24 -3.47
CA LEU A 130 1.18 0.04 -2.21
C LEU A 130 1.53 1.47 -1.73
N PRO A 131 0.57 2.17 -1.09
CA PRO A 131 0.87 3.43 -0.42
C PRO A 131 1.84 3.19 0.73
N THR A 132 2.61 4.21 1.08
CA THR A 132 3.18 4.30 2.43
C THR A 132 2.08 4.61 3.44
N ASP A 133 2.32 4.32 4.71
CA ASP A 133 1.43 4.71 5.82
C ASP A 133 1.16 6.23 5.84
N ALA A 134 2.18 7.04 5.55
CA ALA A 134 2.05 8.49 5.44
C ALA A 134 1.16 8.88 4.24
N GLU A 135 1.37 8.27 3.07
CA GLU A 135 0.51 8.52 1.90
C GLU A 135 -0.94 8.10 2.13
N TRP A 136 -1.16 7.00 2.85
CA TRP A 136 -2.50 6.54 3.21
C TRP A 136 -3.18 7.55 4.14
N LEU A 137 -2.50 8.01 5.20
CA LEU A 137 -3.03 9.04 6.10
C LEU A 137 -3.36 10.34 5.37
N ARG A 138 -2.51 10.73 4.41
CA ARG A 138 -2.74 11.88 3.55
C ARG A 138 -4.00 11.74 2.70
N ALA A 139 -4.19 10.55 2.11
CA ALA A 139 -5.37 10.22 1.35
C ALA A 139 -6.61 10.12 2.22
N ALA A 140 -6.45 9.76 3.49
CA ALA A 140 -7.54 9.56 4.43
C ALA A 140 -8.20 10.86 4.89
N GLY A 141 -7.47 11.99 4.88
CA GLY A 141 -8.05 13.30 5.17
C GLY A 141 -8.73 13.35 6.54
N GLU A 142 -9.97 13.83 6.58
CA GLU A 142 -10.79 13.92 7.80
C GLU A 142 -11.15 12.56 8.41
N ARG A 143 -10.93 11.46 7.69
CA ARG A 143 -11.18 10.09 8.16
C ARG A 143 -9.94 9.37 8.66
N GLY A 144 -8.77 9.99 8.56
CA GLY A 144 -7.52 9.40 9.04
C GLY A 144 -7.44 9.35 10.57
N PHE A 145 -7.14 8.19 11.14
CA PHE A 145 -6.86 8.07 12.56
C PHE A 145 -5.40 8.48 12.83
N ASN A 146 -5.19 9.75 13.22
CA ASN A 146 -3.87 10.29 13.55
C ASN A 146 -3.83 10.91 14.95
N GLU A 147 -4.52 10.31 15.91
CA GLU A 147 -4.45 10.77 17.30
C GLU A 147 -3.28 10.05 18.00
N GLY A 148 -2.30 10.85 18.43
CA GLY A 148 -1.34 10.40 19.44
C GLY A 148 -2.08 9.97 20.70
N PHE A 149 -1.36 9.32 21.62
CA PHE A 149 -1.78 9.27 23.01
C PHE A 149 -2.28 10.64 23.48
N ALA A 150 -3.37 10.64 24.27
CA ALA A 150 -3.71 11.80 25.08
C ALA A 150 -2.45 12.26 25.84
N GLU A 151 -2.29 13.56 26.10
CA GLU A 151 -1.10 14.10 26.77
C GLU A 151 -0.75 13.31 28.04
N GLU A 152 -1.79 12.81 28.73
CA GLU A 152 -1.71 11.92 29.88
C GLU A 152 -1.00 10.58 29.63
N ALA A 153 -1.12 9.99 28.45
CA ALA A 153 -0.44 8.74 28.12
C ALA A 153 1.04 8.92 27.76
N ASN A 154 1.50 10.15 27.54
CA ASN A 154 2.93 10.51 27.49
C ASN A 154 3.46 11.06 28.83
N GLY A 155 2.59 11.26 29.84
CA GLY A 155 2.93 11.83 31.14
C GLY A 155 3.75 10.92 32.07
N ASP A 156 4.27 11.48 33.15
CA ASP A 156 5.14 10.77 34.10
C ASP A 156 4.39 9.76 34.99
N ASP A 157 3.09 9.97 35.22
CA ASP A 157 2.26 9.12 36.09
C ASP A 157 1.86 7.79 35.40
N PRO A 158 2.36 6.63 35.88
CA PRO A 158 2.06 5.34 35.28
C PRO A 158 0.58 4.94 35.33
N SER A 159 -0.16 5.35 36.36
CA SER A 159 -1.58 5.05 36.50
C SER A 159 -2.41 5.83 35.49
N ARG A 160 -2.10 7.11 35.29
CA ARG A 160 -2.76 7.93 34.26
C ARG A 160 -2.46 7.42 32.85
N ARG A 161 -1.22 7.00 32.58
CA ARG A 161 -0.86 6.39 31.29
C ARG A 161 -1.67 5.12 31.02
N TRP A 162 -1.74 4.23 32.01
CA TRP A 162 -2.51 2.99 31.87
C TRP A 162 -4.00 3.25 31.57
N ILE A 163 -4.62 4.17 32.29
CA ILE A 163 -6.03 4.53 32.08
C ILE A 163 -6.24 5.10 30.67
N ALA A 164 -5.38 6.01 30.23
CA ALA A 164 -5.47 6.62 28.91
C ALA A 164 -5.31 5.58 27.78
N SER A 165 -4.34 4.66 27.90
CA SER A 165 -4.18 3.55 26.95
C SER A 165 -5.39 2.61 26.92
N TYR A 166 -5.93 2.27 28.10
CA TYR A 166 -7.12 1.41 28.21
C TYR A 166 -8.36 2.05 27.58
N LEU A 167 -8.64 3.32 27.89
CA LEU A 167 -9.79 4.04 27.33
C LEU A 167 -9.72 4.14 25.80
N ARG A 168 -8.52 4.35 25.26
CA ARG A 168 -8.28 4.31 23.81
C ARG A 168 -8.62 2.94 23.22
N GLU A 169 -8.15 1.85 23.82
CA GLU A 169 -8.49 0.51 23.33
C GLU A 169 -10.00 0.23 23.35
N VAL A 170 -10.71 0.75 24.36
CA VAL A 170 -12.17 0.65 24.44
C VAL A 170 -12.84 1.46 23.33
N GLU A 171 -12.39 2.69 23.06
CA GLU A 171 -12.91 3.53 21.98
C GLU A 171 -12.69 2.88 20.61
N LEU A 172 -11.50 2.32 20.38
CA LEU A 172 -11.17 1.58 19.15
C LEU A 172 -12.02 0.31 18.95
N ARG A 173 -12.62 -0.21 20.02
CA ARG A 173 -13.56 -1.36 20.03
C ARG A 173 -15.02 -0.94 19.88
N GLY A 174 -15.34 0.33 19.61
CA GLY A 174 -16.71 0.84 19.47
C GLY A 174 -17.60 0.04 18.52
N GLU A 175 -18.86 0.43 18.35
CA GLU A 175 -19.86 -0.28 17.52
C GLU A 175 -19.46 -0.37 16.04
N ALA A 176 -18.57 -1.31 15.72
CA ALA A 176 -18.02 -1.49 14.40
C ALA A 176 -18.97 -2.35 13.56
N ASP A 177 -19.40 -1.84 12.41
CA ASP A 177 -19.92 -2.72 11.35
C ASP A 177 -18.77 -3.60 10.86
N LEU A 178 -18.83 -4.89 11.20
CA LEU A 178 -17.81 -5.90 10.88
C LEU A 178 -18.12 -6.62 9.56
N ARG A 179 -19.13 -6.20 8.80
CA ARG A 179 -19.51 -6.85 7.54
C ARG A 179 -18.74 -6.26 6.39
N LEU A 180 -18.39 -7.12 5.44
CA LEU A 180 -17.91 -6.69 4.14
C LEU A 180 -19.08 -6.14 3.32
N HIS A 181 -18.92 -4.95 2.77
CA HIS A 181 -19.93 -4.24 1.97
C HIS A 181 -19.45 -4.00 0.55
N PRO A 182 -20.37 -3.78 -0.40
CA PRO A 182 -20.01 -3.32 -1.74
C PRO A 182 -19.16 -2.05 -1.69
N ILE A 183 -18.25 -1.94 -2.64
CA ILE A 183 -17.36 -0.79 -2.81
C ILE A 183 -18.17 0.50 -2.97
N GLY A 184 -17.78 1.54 -2.24
CA GLY A 184 -18.42 2.84 -2.16
C GLY A 184 -19.48 2.97 -1.06
N HIS A 185 -19.76 1.91 -0.29
CA HIS A 185 -20.80 1.90 0.75
C HIS A 185 -20.62 3.00 1.81
N PHE A 186 -19.39 3.28 2.21
CA PHE A 186 -19.10 4.27 3.27
C PHE A 186 -18.90 5.69 2.72
N GLY A 187 -19.16 5.89 1.42
CA GLY A 187 -19.06 7.18 0.75
C GLY A 187 -17.62 7.68 0.60
N LEU A 188 -17.51 8.92 0.15
CA LEU A 188 -16.24 9.61 -0.08
C LEU A 188 -15.83 10.44 1.14
N ASN A 189 -14.52 10.58 1.34
CA ASN A 189 -13.95 11.56 2.26
C ASN A 189 -13.77 12.94 1.60
N ASP A 190 -13.21 13.91 2.33
CA ASP A 190 -12.97 15.28 1.87
C ASP A 190 -11.97 15.39 0.70
N ARG A 191 -11.20 14.32 0.45
CA ARG A 191 -10.30 14.17 -0.70
C ARG A 191 -10.96 13.48 -1.89
N GLY A 192 -12.17 12.94 -1.73
CA GLY A 192 -12.87 12.19 -2.78
C GLY A 192 -12.49 10.72 -2.86
N VAL A 193 -11.74 10.20 -1.87
CA VAL A 193 -11.37 8.80 -1.74
C VAL A 193 -12.49 8.03 -1.04
N ALA A 194 -12.88 6.88 -1.59
CA ALA A 194 -13.98 6.09 -1.08
C ALA A 194 -13.56 5.10 0.01
N ASP A 195 -14.50 4.83 0.92
CA ASP A 195 -14.43 3.78 1.95
C ASP A 195 -13.23 3.87 2.90
N ILE A 196 -12.55 5.01 2.97
CA ILE A 196 -11.48 5.21 3.97
C ILE A 196 -12.06 5.01 5.37
N SER A 197 -11.30 4.27 6.19
CA SER A 197 -11.64 3.94 7.58
C SER A 197 -12.96 3.17 7.73
N GLY A 198 -13.42 2.52 6.67
CA GLY A 198 -14.60 1.66 6.65
C GLY A 198 -14.37 0.46 5.72
N ASN A 199 -15.30 -0.48 5.73
CA ASN A 199 -15.30 -1.70 4.91
C ASN A 199 -14.15 -2.69 5.22
N VAL A 200 -12.90 -2.31 4.91
CA VAL A 200 -11.70 -3.14 5.09
C VAL A 200 -10.54 -2.29 5.60
N TRP A 201 -9.59 -2.93 6.27
CA TRP A 201 -8.25 -2.38 6.45
C TRP A 201 -7.45 -2.57 5.17
N GLU A 202 -6.34 -1.86 5.10
CA GLU A 202 -5.52 -1.77 3.91
C GLU A 202 -4.05 -1.96 4.22
N TRP A 203 -3.40 -2.83 3.45
CA TRP A 203 -1.94 -2.93 3.46
C TRP A 203 -1.28 -1.63 3.01
N THR A 204 -0.19 -1.28 3.69
CA THR A 204 0.76 -0.25 3.27
C THR A 204 2.14 -0.88 3.12
N ASP A 205 3.03 -0.23 2.37
CA ASP A 205 4.44 -0.66 2.24
C ASP A 205 5.32 -0.12 3.37
N THR A 206 4.75 0.45 4.44
CA THR A 206 5.54 0.93 5.57
C THR A 206 5.84 -0.19 6.56
N CYS A 207 7.14 -0.40 6.82
CA CYS A 207 7.61 -1.36 7.82
C CYS A 207 7.30 -0.86 9.24
N PHE A 208 7.09 -1.79 10.17
CA PHE A 208 7.06 -1.46 11.58
C PHE A 208 8.41 -0.89 12.02
N GLN A 209 8.41 0.26 12.66
CA GLN A 209 9.61 0.88 13.20
C GLN A 209 9.72 0.64 14.71
N ASN A 210 10.92 0.28 15.19
CA ASN A 210 11.24 0.34 16.61
C ASN A 210 12.25 1.47 16.82
N GLY A 211 11.91 2.44 17.67
CA GLY A 211 12.73 3.62 17.86
C GLY A 211 12.91 4.07 19.31
N THR A 212 13.93 4.89 19.52
CA THR A 212 14.10 5.66 20.75
C THR A 212 14.03 7.14 20.44
N LEU A 213 13.50 7.92 21.38
CA LEU A 213 13.44 9.37 21.28
C LEU A 213 14.59 10.03 22.04
N THR A 214 14.90 11.26 21.66
CA THR A 214 15.79 12.15 22.41
C THR A 214 15.26 12.39 23.83
N ALA A 215 16.13 12.85 24.73
CA ALA A 215 15.76 13.06 26.14
C ALA A 215 14.61 14.07 26.33
N ASP A 216 14.48 15.04 25.43
CA ASP A 216 13.38 16.01 25.38
C ASP A 216 12.11 15.47 24.67
N GLY A 217 12.17 14.25 24.11
CA GLY A 217 11.06 13.59 23.43
C GLY A 217 10.68 14.21 22.09
N GLN A 218 11.46 15.16 21.58
CA GLN A 218 11.10 15.95 20.40
C GLN A 218 11.52 15.30 19.08
N ALA A 219 12.51 14.41 19.10
CA ALA A 219 13.06 13.80 17.89
C ALA A 219 13.34 12.30 18.08
N ILE A 220 13.36 11.57 16.97
CA ILE A 220 13.82 10.18 16.93
C ILE A 220 15.36 10.19 17.05
N ALA A 221 15.88 9.56 18.09
CA ALA A 221 17.31 9.41 18.33
C ALA A 221 17.89 8.20 17.56
N THR A 222 17.18 7.07 17.61
CA THR A 222 17.52 5.87 16.83
C THR A 222 16.25 5.19 16.33
N SER A 223 16.35 4.52 15.19
CA SER A 223 15.26 3.71 14.65
C SER A 223 15.79 2.52 13.85
N ALA A 224 15.02 1.44 13.85
CA ALA A 224 15.23 0.28 13.00
C ALA A 224 13.90 -0.20 12.43
N ASP A 225 13.92 -0.60 11.16
CA ASP A 225 12.74 -1.04 10.43
C ASP A 225 12.65 -2.57 10.40
N TYR A 226 11.46 -3.11 10.64
CA TYR A 226 11.16 -4.53 10.71
C TYR A 226 10.08 -4.91 9.71
N CYS A 227 10.45 -5.04 8.44
CA CYS A 227 9.50 -5.24 7.34
C CYS A 227 8.78 -6.61 7.31
N GLY A 228 9.14 -7.52 8.22
CA GLY A 228 8.33 -8.72 8.50
C GLY A 228 6.98 -8.38 9.15
N VAL A 229 6.84 -7.16 9.67
CA VAL A 229 5.58 -6.57 10.16
C VAL A 229 5.35 -5.27 9.39
N ARG A 230 4.15 -5.09 8.85
CA ARG A 230 3.78 -3.88 8.10
C ARG A 230 2.70 -3.12 8.83
N ALA A 231 2.72 -1.80 8.67
CA ALA A 231 1.60 -0.97 9.06
C ALA A 231 0.42 -1.26 8.13
N VAL A 232 -0.75 -1.46 8.72
CA VAL A 232 -2.02 -1.51 8.00
C VAL A 232 -2.91 -0.41 8.53
N GLN A 233 -3.69 0.17 7.63
CA GLN A 233 -4.52 1.33 7.93
C GLN A 233 -5.99 1.03 7.76
N GLY A 234 -6.84 1.77 8.46
CA GLY A 234 -8.28 1.55 8.52
C GLY A 234 -8.89 2.42 9.60
N LYS A 235 -9.86 1.89 10.36
CA LYS A 235 -10.45 2.60 11.52
C LYS A 235 -9.39 3.05 12.53
N HIS A 236 -8.33 2.27 12.66
CA HIS A 236 -7.12 2.63 13.37
C HIS A 236 -5.94 1.93 12.70
N ARG A 237 -4.75 2.49 12.90
CA ARG A 237 -3.51 1.84 12.50
C ARG A 237 -3.33 0.56 13.31
N ALA A 238 -3.05 -0.54 12.64
CA ALA A 238 -2.63 -1.80 13.24
C ALA A 238 -1.33 -2.28 12.59
N PHE A 239 -0.73 -3.33 13.15
CA PHE A 239 0.50 -3.92 12.63
C PHE A 239 0.31 -5.42 12.43
N VAL A 240 0.51 -5.87 11.19
CA VAL A 240 0.25 -7.25 10.77
C VAL A 240 1.51 -7.86 10.19
N ILE A 241 1.77 -9.11 10.53
CA ILE A 241 2.89 -9.88 9.98
C ILE A 241 2.66 -10.06 8.47
N ALA A 242 3.65 -9.70 7.66
CA ALA A 242 3.52 -9.49 6.22
C ALA A 242 2.99 -10.71 5.44
N PHE A 243 3.22 -11.93 5.91
CA PHE A 243 2.78 -13.17 5.25
C PHE A 243 1.37 -13.64 5.63
N ILE A 244 0.73 -13.01 6.62
CA ILE A 244 -0.60 -13.40 7.08
C ILE A 244 -1.66 -12.91 6.09
N ARG A 245 -2.56 -13.81 5.68
CA ARG A 245 -3.73 -13.50 4.84
C ARG A 245 -4.97 -13.15 5.67
N ASP A 246 -5.28 -13.93 6.70
CA ASP A 246 -6.39 -13.64 7.62
C ASP A 246 -5.87 -12.86 8.84
N ALA A 247 -6.02 -11.54 8.77
CA ALA A 247 -5.49 -10.63 9.78
C ALA A 247 -6.18 -10.76 11.16
N ARG A 248 -7.36 -11.42 11.25
CA ARG A 248 -7.97 -11.78 12.55
C ARG A 248 -7.11 -12.76 13.35
N SER A 249 -6.31 -13.58 12.65
CA SER A 249 -5.44 -14.60 13.23
C SER A 249 -3.99 -14.15 13.46
N GLY A 250 -3.59 -12.99 12.92
CA GLY A 250 -2.18 -12.57 12.84
C GLY A 250 -1.77 -11.36 13.70
N GLY A 251 -2.67 -10.79 14.51
CA GLY A 251 -2.41 -9.55 15.25
C GLY A 251 -1.78 -9.78 16.63
N CYS A 252 -0.52 -9.37 16.81
CA CYS A 252 0.14 -9.30 18.13
C CYS A 252 0.59 -7.87 18.54
N ALA A 253 0.22 -6.83 17.80
CA ALA A 253 0.75 -5.49 18.06
C ALA A 253 -0.35 -4.43 17.99
N ALA A 254 -0.85 -4.06 19.18
CA ALA A 254 -1.67 -2.89 19.51
C ALA A 254 -2.86 -2.58 18.57
N GLY A 255 -4.08 -2.79 19.07
CA GLY A 255 -5.33 -2.47 18.37
C GLY A 255 -6.32 -3.62 18.35
N VAL A 256 -7.47 -3.39 17.72
CA VAL A 256 -8.45 -4.45 17.44
C VAL A 256 -8.03 -5.10 16.12
N PRO A 257 -7.91 -6.44 16.05
CA PRO A 257 -7.53 -7.08 14.82
C PRO A 257 -8.53 -6.72 13.70
N PRO A 258 -8.04 -6.42 12.49
CA PRO A 258 -8.93 -6.03 11.40
C PRO A 258 -9.75 -7.23 10.94
N ASP A 259 -11.06 -7.04 10.76
CA ASP A 259 -11.97 -8.11 10.34
C ASP A 259 -11.72 -8.56 8.91
N TYR A 260 -11.38 -7.58 8.06
CA TYR A 260 -11.05 -7.75 6.66
C TYR A 260 -9.85 -6.87 6.33
N LEU A 261 -8.84 -7.45 5.70
CA LEU A 261 -7.65 -6.75 5.24
C LEU A 261 -7.51 -6.95 3.74
N GLY A 262 -7.63 -5.83 3.02
CA GLY A 262 -7.42 -5.70 1.58
C GLY A 262 -6.32 -4.69 1.30
N PHE A 263 -6.44 -3.96 0.20
CA PHE A 263 -5.47 -2.94 -0.19
C PHE A 263 -6.02 -2.02 -1.29
N ARG A 264 -5.36 -0.87 -1.44
CA ARG A 264 -5.46 0.00 -2.61
C ARG A 264 -4.05 0.41 -3.03
N LEU A 265 -3.91 0.93 -4.25
CA LEU A 265 -2.61 1.32 -4.79
C LEU A 265 -2.50 2.82 -5.03
N VAL A 266 -1.26 3.28 -5.05
CA VAL A 266 -0.89 4.61 -5.54
C VAL A 266 -0.18 4.48 -6.88
N ARG A 267 -0.36 5.49 -7.72
CA ARG A 267 0.36 5.64 -8.98
C ARG A 267 1.46 6.65 -8.79
N GLU A 268 2.69 6.28 -9.14
CA GLU A 268 3.80 7.22 -9.09
C GLU A 268 3.66 8.27 -10.21
N GLY A 269 4.00 9.51 -9.87
CA GLY A 269 4.14 10.57 -10.87
C GLY A 269 5.39 10.31 -11.71
N GLY A 270 5.24 10.23 -13.02
CA GLY A 270 6.36 10.24 -13.97
C GLY A 270 6.94 11.64 -14.17
#